data_AF-A0A956PXE0-F1
#
_entry.id   AF-A0A956PXE0-F1
#
_cell.length_a   1.000
_cell.length_b   1.000
_cell.length_c   1.000
_cell.angle_alpha   90.00
_cell.angle_beta   90.00
_cell.angle_gamma   90.00
#
_symmetry.space_group_name_H-M   'P 1'
#
loop_
_entity.id
_entity.type
_entity.pdbx_description
1 polymer ?
#
loop_
_entity_poly.entity_id
_entity_poly.type
_entity_poly.pdbx_seq_one_letter_code
_entity_poly.pdbx_strand_id
1 'polypeptide(L)'
;SERLADIAANAAGDAQSARSATGSASENVQLMAAAAEELSASIGGIATQTNEANTLMADTEAKAIATNEDVGRLSEAAEQIGSVVNLIRDIAEQTNLLALNATIEAARAGEAGRGFAVVATEVKELASQTAKATEEIATQVSGIQGSTQNAVSAILAITESMKEVRGLTASIAKSVDEQLSATQEISQAVASAS
;
A
#
# COMPACT_ATOMS: atom_id res chain seq x y z
N SER A 1 23.76 61.60 -58.64
CA SER A 1 23.58 60.22 -59.15
C SER A 1 24.29 59.20 -58.27
N GLU A 2 25.56 59.42 -57.93
CA GLU A 2 26.37 58.52 -57.09
C GLU A 2 25.78 58.27 -55.69
N ARG A 3 25.42 59.33 -54.95
CA ARG A 3 24.70 59.21 -53.65
C ARG A 3 23.39 58.40 -53.71
N LEU A 4 22.64 58.49 -54.83
CA LEU A 4 21.41 57.72 -55.00
C LEU A 4 21.72 56.24 -55.29
N ALA A 5 22.80 55.96 -56.02
CA ALA A 5 23.28 54.60 -56.26
C ALA A 5 23.76 53.94 -54.95
N ASP A 6 24.47 54.68 -54.09
CA ASP A 6 24.90 54.18 -52.78
C ASP A 6 23.71 53.88 -51.86
N ILE A 7 22.71 54.78 -51.80
CA ILE A 7 21.49 54.55 -51.02
C ILE A 7 20.73 53.32 -51.54
N ALA A 8 20.61 53.16 -52.86
CA ALA A 8 19.93 52.01 -53.46
C ALA A 8 20.69 50.70 -53.19
N ALA A 9 22.03 50.71 -53.24
CA ALA A 9 22.85 49.55 -52.93
C ALA A 9 22.72 49.14 -51.45
N ASN A 10 22.74 50.10 -50.53
CA ASN A 10 22.52 49.85 -49.09
C ASN A 10 21.12 49.30 -48.83
N ALA A 11 20.08 49.92 -49.40
CA ALA A 11 18.70 49.44 -49.25
C ALA A 11 18.51 48.02 -49.79
N ALA A 12 19.20 47.65 -50.89
CA ALA A 12 19.18 46.29 -51.42
C ALA A 12 19.89 45.29 -50.49
N GLY A 13 21.02 45.70 -49.88
CA GLY A 13 21.73 44.91 -48.85
C GLY A 13 20.89 44.70 -47.59
N ASP A 14 20.23 45.74 -47.10
CA ASP A 14 19.33 45.70 -45.95
C ASP A 14 18.12 44.79 -46.25
N ALA A 15 17.51 44.92 -47.42
CA ALA A 15 16.39 44.08 -47.85
C ALA A 15 16.80 42.60 -47.98
N GLN A 16 18.02 42.31 -48.45
CA GLN A 16 18.54 40.94 -48.50
C GLN A 16 18.74 40.38 -47.09
N SER A 17 19.31 41.17 -46.19
CA SER A 17 19.55 40.77 -44.80
C SER A 17 18.24 40.55 -44.04
N ALA A 18 17.26 41.43 -44.23
CA ALA A 18 15.91 41.28 -43.71
C ALA A 18 15.24 40.00 -44.22
N ARG A 19 15.32 39.72 -45.53
CA ARG A 19 14.77 38.47 -46.09
C ARG A 19 15.41 37.22 -45.48
N SER A 20 16.73 37.20 -45.33
CA SER A 20 17.42 36.08 -44.67
C SER A 20 16.99 35.93 -43.21
N ALA A 21 16.91 37.03 -42.46
CA ALA A 21 16.46 37.01 -41.06
C ALA A 21 15.01 36.52 -40.92
N THR A 22 14.10 37.00 -41.78
CA THR A 22 12.71 36.54 -41.81
C THR A 22 12.60 35.06 -42.21
N GLY A 23 13.44 34.58 -43.14
CA GLY A 23 13.50 33.17 -43.51
C GLY A 23 13.87 32.29 -42.32
N SER A 24 14.96 32.61 -41.62
CA SER A 24 15.35 31.87 -40.41
C SER A 24 14.33 32.00 -39.27
N ALA A 25 13.66 33.15 -39.12
CA ALA A 25 12.58 33.31 -38.15
C ALA A 25 11.39 32.39 -38.46
N SER A 26 11.00 32.28 -39.74
CA SER A 26 9.91 31.40 -40.17
C SER A 26 10.24 29.92 -39.92
N GLU A 27 11.48 29.50 -40.20
CA GLU A 27 11.95 28.14 -39.88
C GLU A 27 11.87 27.85 -38.37
N ASN A 28 12.30 28.80 -37.53
CA ASN A 28 12.20 28.66 -36.07
C ASN A 28 10.75 28.58 -35.58
N VAL A 29 9.83 29.37 -36.14
CA VAL A 29 8.40 29.32 -35.82
C VAL A 29 7.80 27.95 -36.17
N GLN A 30 8.17 27.37 -37.32
CA GLN A 30 7.73 26.02 -37.70
C GLN A 30 8.26 24.94 -36.75
N LEU A 31 9.52 25.03 -36.32
CA LEU A 31 10.09 24.12 -35.32
C LEU A 31 9.37 24.26 -33.96
N MET A 32 9.04 25.48 -33.56
CA MET A 32 8.27 25.74 -32.34
C MET A 32 6.85 25.16 -32.42
N ALA A 33 6.20 25.23 -33.59
CA ALA A 33 4.88 24.62 -33.81
C ALA A 33 4.92 23.11 -33.56
N ALA A 34 5.88 22.42 -34.19
CA ALA A 34 6.05 20.98 -34.03
C ALA A 34 6.36 20.58 -32.57
N ALA A 35 7.23 21.34 -31.90
CA ALA A 35 7.55 21.09 -30.49
C ALA A 35 6.33 21.30 -29.56
N ALA A 36 5.49 22.29 -29.84
CA ALA A 36 4.26 22.53 -29.07
C ALA A 36 3.22 21.41 -29.27
N GLU A 37 3.08 20.89 -30.50
CA GLU A 37 2.22 19.73 -30.78
C GLU A 37 2.71 18.47 -30.03
N GLU A 38 4.01 18.20 -30.06
CA GLU A 38 4.61 17.06 -29.35
C GLU A 38 4.44 17.19 -27.82
N LEU A 39 4.67 18.38 -27.27
CA LEU A 39 4.42 18.67 -25.86
C LEU A 39 2.96 18.45 -25.48
N SER A 40 2.01 18.93 -26.30
CA SER A 40 0.59 18.73 -26.04
C SER A 40 0.21 17.24 -26.01
N ALA A 41 0.77 16.44 -26.92
CA ALA A 41 0.55 14.99 -26.93
C ALA A 41 1.14 14.32 -25.67
N SER A 42 2.36 14.70 -25.28
CA SER A 42 3.03 14.19 -24.09
C SER A 42 2.25 14.52 -22.80
N ILE A 43 1.81 15.77 -22.65
CA ILE A 43 1.00 16.23 -21.51
C ILE A 43 -0.32 15.45 -21.43
N GLY A 44 -0.99 15.20 -22.58
CA GLY A 44 -2.20 14.36 -22.63
C GLY A 44 -1.95 12.91 -22.18
N GLY A 45 -0.79 12.35 -22.53
CA GLY A 45 -0.35 11.04 -22.03
C GLY A 45 -0.16 11.02 -20.51
N ILE A 46 0.53 12.04 -19.97
CA ILE A 46 0.73 12.20 -18.51
C ILE A 46 -0.63 12.35 -17.79
N ALA A 47 -1.57 13.13 -18.35
CA ALA A 47 -2.91 13.29 -17.79
C ALA A 47 -3.66 11.95 -17.67
N THR A 48 -3.58 11.13 -18.72
CA THR A 48 -4.19 9.79 -18.75
C THR A 48 -3.56 8.88 -17.69
N GLN A 49 -2.22 8.84 -17.65
CA GLN A 49 -1.48 8.01 -16.69
C GLN A 49 -1.72 8.44 -15.23
N THR A 50 -1.90 9.74 -14.99
CA THR A 50 -2.26 10.31 -13.68
C THR A 50 -3.66 9.85 -13.23
N ASN A 51 -4.63 9.80 -14.14
CA ASN A 51 -5.97 9.29 -13.84
C ASN A 51 -5.99 7.77 -13.60
N GLU A 52 -5.21 7.00 -14.35
CA GLU A 52 -5.02 5.56 -14.12
C GLU A 52 -4.40 5.30 -12.74
N ALA A 53 -3.39 6.07 -12.35
CA ALA A 53 -2.76 5.99 -11.04
C ALA A 53 -3.77 6.26 -9.90
N ASN A 54 -4.63 7.29 -10.04
CA ASN A 54 -5.70 7.56 -9.08
C ASN A 54 -6.67 6.38 -8.93
N THR A 55 -7.05 5.75 -10.04
CA THR A 55 -7.95 4.58 -10.05
C THR A 55 -7.30 3.39 -9.35
N LEU A 56 -6.03 3.12 -9.64
CA LEU A 56 -5.26 2.05 -8.99
C LEU A 56 -5.11 2.28 -7.48
N MET A 57 -4.90 3.53 -7.05
CA MET A 57 -4.82 3.88 -5.63
C MET A 57 -6.15 3.64 -4.91
N ALA A 58 -7.28 4.01 -5.52
CA ALA A 58 -8.60 3.77 -4.95
C ALA A 58 -8.90 2.26 -4.80
N ASP A 59 -8.57 1.46 -5.82
CA ASP A 59 -8.68 -0.01 -5.74
C ASP A 59 -7.78 -0.60 -4.65
N THR A 60 -6.55 -0.09 -4.53
CA THR A 60 -5.62 -0.58 -3.51
C THR A 60 -6.06 -0.20 -2.09
N GLU A 61 -6.62 1.00 -1.89
CA GLU A 61 -7.21 1.41 -0.62
C GLU A 61 -8.39 0.49 -0.24
N ALA A 62 -9.27 0.16 -1.19
CA ALA A 62 -10.37 -0.77 -0.94
C ALA A 62 -9.86 -2.17 -0.53
N LYS A 63 -8.81 -2.68 -1.21
CA LYS A 63 -8.16 -3.95 -0.85
C LYS A 63 -7.51 -3.91 0.52
N ALA A 64 -6.88 -2.80 0.90
CA ALA A 64 -6.29 -2.62 2.21
C ALA A 64 -7.36 -2.67 3.32
N ILE A 65 -8.50 -2.00 3.12
CA ILE A 65 -9.64 -2.03 4.05
C ILE A 65 -10.17 -3.45 4.21
N ALA A 66 -10.44 -4.16 3.11
CA ALA A 66 -10.92 -5.55 3.16
C ALA A 66 -9.92 -6.48 3.87
N THR A 67 -8.62 -6.31 3.61
CA THR A 67 -7.57 -7.09 4.29
C THR A 67 -7.54 -6.79 5.79
N ASN A 68 -7.75 -5.53 6.19
CA ASN A 68 -7.81 -5.15 7.60
C ASN A 68 -9.01 -5.81 8.32
N GLU A 69 -10.17 -5.89 7.66
CA GLU A 69 -11.34 -6.61 8.19
C GLU A 69 -11.07 -8.11 8.35
N ASP A 70 -10.43 -8.75 7.36
CA ASP A 70 -10.07 -10.16 7.42
C ASP A 70 -9.08 -10.47 8.55
N VAL A 71 -8.06 -9.62 8.73
CA VAL A 71 -7.10 -9.73 9.84
C VAL A 71 -7.79 -9.47 11.19
N GLY A 72 -8.74 -8.54 11.24
CA GLY A 72 -9.55 -8.30 12.43
C GLY A 72 -10.33 -9.55 12.85
N ARG A 73 -11.00 -10.22 11.91
CA ARG A 73 -11.69 -11.50 12.16
C ARG A 73 -10.75 -12.61 12.62
N LEU A 74 -9.53 -12.65 12.08
CA LEU A 74 -8.50 -13.60 12.53
C LEU A 74 -8.05 -13.34 13.96
N SER A 75 -7.92 -12.06 14.34
CA SER A 75 -7.57 -11.64 15.70
C SER A 75 -8.66 -12.05 16.70
N GLU A 76 -9.93 -11.79 16.39
CA GLU A 76 -11.08 -12.21 17.21
C GLU A 76 -11.14 -13.74 17.35
N ALA A 77 -10.91 -14.48 16.27
CA ALA A 77 -10.86 -15.94 16.31
C ALA A 77 -9.72 -16.45 17.21
N ALA A 78 -8.54 -15.82 17.15
CA ALA A 78 -7.41 -16.18 18.01
C ALA A 78 -7.71 -15.90 19.50
N GLU A 79 -8.39 -14.80 19.83
CA GLU A 79 -8.85 -14.52 21.20
C GLU A 79 -9.85 -15.56 21.73
N GLN A 80 -10.80 -15.98 20.89
CA GLN A 80 -11.76 -17.03 21.23
C GLN A 80 -11.05 -18.36 21.48
N ILE A 81 -10.09 -18.73 20.63
CA ILE A 81 -9.28 -19.94 20.83
C ILE A 81 -8.49 -19.82 22.14
N GLY A 82 -7.86 -18.67 22.42
CA GLY A 82 -7.14 -18.44 23.67
C GLY A 82 -8.01 -18.63 24.91
N SER A 83 -9.26 -18.15 24.86
CA SER A 83 -10.24 -18.36 25.94
C SER A 83 -10.59 -19.83 26.15
N VAL A 84 -10.78 -20.59 25.07
CA VAL A 84 -11.03 -22.04 25.13
C VAL A 84 -9.82 -22.80 25.66
N VAL A 85 -8.61 -22.44 25.24
CA VAL A 85 -7.36 -23.07 25.71
C VAL A 85 -7.19 -22.85 27.22
N ASN A 86 -7.47 -21.64 27.71
CA ASN A 86 -7.43 -21.35 29.15
C ASN A 86 -8.44 -22.21 29.93
N LEU A 87 -9.66 -22.37 29.42
CA LEU A 87 -10.66 -23.24 30.04
C LEU A 87 -10.20 -24.70 30.09
N ILE A 88 -9.59 -25.22 29.01
CA ILE A 88 -9.07 -26.60 28.97
C ILE A 88 -7.94 -26.78 29.99
N ARG A 89 -7.05 -25.78 30.11
CA ARG A 89 -5.98 -25.78 31.11
C ARG A 89 -6.55 -25.87 32.52
N ASP A 90 -7.56 -25.06 32.84
CA ASP A 90 -8.22 -25.07 34.15
C ASP A 90 -8.90 -26.43 34.43
N ILE A 91 -9.53 -27.04 33.43
CA ILE A 91 -10.11 -28.39 33.53
C ILE A 91 -9.02 -29.44 33.79
N ALA A 92 -7.88 -29.36 33.11
CA ALA A 92 -6.75 -30.27 33.31
C ALA A 92 -6.18 -30.15 34.73
N GLU A 93 -6.04 -28.93 35.25
CA GLU A 93 -5.62 -28.67 36.64
C GLU A 93 -6.60 -29.25 37.67
N GLN A 94 -7.91 -29.06 37.46
CA GLN A 94 -8.95 -29.66 38.32
C GLN A 94 -8.95 -31.19 38.24
N THR A 95 -8.77 -31.76 37.04
CA THR A 95 -8.71 -33.21 36.83
C THR A 95 -7.49 -33.80 37.54
N ASN A 96 -6.35 -33.12 37.48
CA ASN A 96 -5.14 -33.51 38.21
C ASN A 96 -5.35 -33.49 39.74
N LEU A 97 -6.05 -32.48 40.27
CA LEU A 97 -6.41 -32.42 41.70
C LEU A 97 -7.39 -33.54 42.10
N LEU A 98 -8.39 -33.83 41.26
CA LEU A 98 -9.32 -34.95 41.48
C LEU A 98 -8.59 -36.29 41.49
N ALA A 99 -7.68 -36.50 40.53
CA ALA A 99 -6.85 -37.70 40.45
C ALA A 99 -5.96 -37.87 41.68
N LEU A 100 -5.36 -36.77 42.17
CA LEU A 100 -4.57 -36.78 43.40
C LEU A 100 -5.40 -37.20 44.61
N ASN A 101 -6.61 -36.65 44.77
CA ASN A 101 -7.53 -37.04 45.84
C ASN A 101 -7.91 -38.52 45.74
N ALA A 102 -8.15 -39.03 44.53
CA ALA A 102 -8.42 -40.44 44.30
C ALA A 102 -7.23 -41.34 44.66
N THR A 103 -5.99 -40.92 44.36
CA THR A 103 -4.78 -41.64 44.79
C THR A 103 -4.68 -41.71 46.32
N ILE A 104 -5.00 -40.61 47.02
CA ILE A 104 -4.99 -40.56 48.50
C ILE A 104 -6.03 -41.54 49.08
N GLU A 105 -7.25 -41.53 48.55
CA GLU A 105 -8.31 -42.41 49.06
C GLU A 105 -8.04 -43.88 48.72
N ALA A 106 -7.46 -44.16 47.55
CA ALA A 106 -7.03 -45.51 47.18
C ALA A 106 -5.94 -46.05 48.12
N ALA A 107 -4.97 -45.20 48.52
CA ALA A 107 -3.97 -45.57 49.52
C ALA A 107 -4.61 -45.87 50.89
N ARG A 108 -5.65 -45.10 51.27
CA ARG A 108 -6.40 -45.31 52.51
C ARG A 108 -7.18 -46.63 52.54
N ALA A 109 -7.67 -47.09 51.39
CA ALA A 109 -8.34 -48.37 51.22
C ALA A 109 -7.40 -49.59 51.24
N GLY A 110 -6.07 -49.38 51.24
CA GLY A 110 -5.07 -50.46 51.33
C GLY A 110 -5.11 -51.41 50.11
N GLU A 111 -5.07 -52.72 50.36
CA GLU A 111 -5.10 -53.76 49.31
C GLU A 111 -6.34 -53.65 48.41
N ALA A 112 -7.51 -53.27 48.95
CA ALA A 112 -8.75 -53.13 48.20
C ALA A 112 -8.72 -51.95 47.20
N GLY A 113 -7.84 -50.97 47.42
CA GLY A 113 -7.71 -49.76 46.60
C GLY A 113 -6.73 -49.88 45.44
N ARG A 114 -5.99 -50.99 45.29
CA ARG A 114 -4.90 -51.11 44.29
C ARG A 114 -5.33 -50.82 42.86
N GLY A 115 -6.47 -51.35 42.41
CA GLY A 115 -6.98 -51.09 41.06
C GLY A 115 -7.37 -49.61 40.85
N PHE A 116 -7.95 -48.99 41.88
CA PHE A 116 -8.28 -47.57 41.89
C PHE A 116 -7.03 -46.69 41.85
N ALA A 117 -5.97 -47.08 42.55
CA ALA A 117 -4.69 -46.36 42.56
C ALA A 117 -4.04 -46.29 41.17
N VAL A 118 -4.12 -47.39 40.40
CA VAL A 118 -3.61 -47.44 39.02
C VAL A 118 -4.39 -46.47 38.12
N VAL A 119 -5.71 -46.52 38.16
CA VAL A 119 -6.56 -45.62 37.37
C VAL A 119 -6.33 -44.15 37.76
N ALA A 120 -6.24 -43.84 39.06
CA ALA A 120 -5.96 -42.48 39.52
C ALA A 120 -4.60 -41.96 39.00
N THR A 121 -3.58 -42.82 38.94
CA THR A 121 -2.27 -42.45 38.39
C THR A 121 -2.35 -42.16 36.89
N GLU A 122 -3.04 -43.01 36.12
CA GLU A 122 -3.23 -42.82 34.68
C GLU A 122 -3.97 -41.51 34.37
N VAL A 123 -5.04 -41.21 35.12
CA VAL A 123 -5.80 -39.95 34.98
C VAL A 123 -4.92 -38.75 35.30
N LYS A 124 -4.09 -38.84 36.34
CA LYS A 124 -3.15 -37.78 36.72
C LYS A 124 -2.14 -37.50 35.59
N GLU A 125 -1.61 -38.55 34.96
CA GLU A 125 -0.67 -38.43 33.87
C GLU A 125 -1.30 -37.82 32.62
N LEU A 126 -2.51 -38.25 32.24
CA LEU A 126 -3.29 -37.65 31.15
C LEU A 126 -3.61 -36.17 31.41
N ALA A 127 -3.96 -35.81 32.65
CA ALA A 127 -4.21 -34.43 33.04
C ALA A 127 -2.94 -33.57 32.89
N SER A 128 -1.78 -34.08 33.32
CA SER A 128 -0.50 -33.39 33.16
C SER A 128 -0.09 -33.24 31.68
N GLN A 129 -0.32 -34.25 30.85
CA GLN A 129 -0.06 -34.18 29.41
C GLN A 129 -0.99 -33.16 28.73
N THR A 130 -2.26 -33.11 29.14
CA THR A 130 -3.24 -32.14 28.65
C THR A 130 -2.82 -30.71 29.00
N ALA A 131 -2.42 -30.46 30.25
CA ALA A 131 -1.95 -29.14 30.68
C ALA A 131 -0.74 -28.66 29.86
N LYS A 132 0.24 -29.56 29.62
CA LYS A 132 1.40 -29.25 28.78
C LYS A 132 0.99 -28.94 27.33
N ALA A 133 0.12 -29.74 26.73
CA ALA A 133 -0.36 -29.49 25.38
C ALA A 133 -1.12 -28.16 25.27
N THR A 134 -1.92 -27.80 26.28
CA THR A 134 -2.60 -26.49 26.30
C THR A 134 -1.64 -25.32 26.40
N GLU A 135 -0.53 -25.46 27.12
CA GLU A 135 0.51 -24.42 27.22
C GLU A 135 1.23 -24.19 25.88
N GLU A 136 1.53 -25.27 25.16
CA GLU A 136 2.09 -25.21 23.81
C GLU A 136 1.13 -24.52 22.83
N ILE A 137 -0.16 -24.85 22.88
CA ILE A 137 -1.19 -24.20 22.05
C ILE A 137 -1.33 -22.71 22.43
N ALA A 138 -1.34 -22.37 23.72
CA ALA A 138 -1.42 -20.98 24.17
C ALA A 138 -0.28 -20.12 23.61
N THR A 139 0.93 -20.69 23.58
CA THR A 139 2.12 -20.04 22.99
C THR A 139 1.92 -19.78 21.50
N GLN A 140 1.38 -20.74 20.74
CA GLN A 140 1.09 -20.57 19.31
C GLN A 140 0.01 -19.52 19.06
N VAL A 141 -1.07 -19.52 19.85
CA VAL A 141 -2.15 -18.54 19.75
C VAL A 141 -1.63 -17.12 20.01
N SER A 142 -0.78 -16.95 21.03
CA SER A 142 -0.12 -15.66 21.29
C SER A 142 0.75 -15.20 20.11
N GLY A 143 1.48 -16.12 19.46
CA GLY A 143 2.24 -15.83 18.25
C GLY A 143 1.35 -15.40 17.07
N ILE A 144 0.17 -16.00 16.90
CA ILE A 144 -0.82 -15.59 15.90
C ILE A 144 -1.37 -14.20 16.20
N GLN A 145 -1.70 -13.90 17.47
CA GLN A 145 -2.15 -12.58 17.90
C GLN A 145 -1.09 -11.50 17.63
N GLY A 146 0.18 -11.77 17.95
CA GLY A 146 1.27 -10.84 17.63
C GLY A 146 1.43 -10.63 16.12
N SER A 147 1.34 -11.70 15.32
CA SER A 147 1.46 -11.62 13.87
C SER A 147 0.31 -10.84 13.23
N THR A 148 -0.92 -11.02 13.72
CA THR A 148 -2.10 -10.26 13.26
C THR A 148 -1.98 -8.78 13.61
N GLN A 149 -1.51 -8.42 14.81
CA GLN A 149 -1.28 -7.02 15.18
C GLN A 149 -0.22 -6.35 14.28
N ASN A 150 0.84 -7.08 13.93
CA ASN A 150 1.86 -6.59 13.00
C ASN A 150 1.28 -6.38 11.60
N ALA A 151 0.43 -7.30 11.13
CA ALA A 151 -0.27 -7.17 9.85
C ALA A 151 -1.19 -5.95 9.82
N VAL A 152 -1.99 -5.70 10.86
CA VAL A 152 -2.82 -4.49 10.99
C VAL A 152 -1.95 -3.22 10.90
N SER A 153 -0.83 -3.19 11.63
CA SER A 153 0.08 -2.03 11.62
C SER A 153 0.67 -1.77 10.22
N ALA A 154 1.03 -2.83 9.49
CA ALA A 154 1.52 -2.72 8.12
C ALA A 154 0.43 -2.22 7.15
N ILE A 155 -0.81 -2.69 7.31
CA ILE A 155 -1.95 -2.24 6.48
C ILE A 155 -2.26 -0.77 6.71
N LEU A 156 -2.18 -0.29 7.96
CA LEU A 156 -2.32 1.13 8.29
C LEU A 156 -1.22 1.97 7.63
N ALA A 157 0.03 1.51 7.64
CA ALA A 157 1.13 2.19 6.97
C ALA A 157 0.97 2.25 5.44
N ILE A 158 0.42 1.18 4.83
CA ILE A 158 0.06 1.17 3.40
C ILE A 158 -1.03 2.19 3.11
N THR A 159 -2.06 2.26 3.96
CA THR A 159 -3.17 3.20 3.80
C THR A 159 -2.69 4.64 3.90
N GLU A 160 -1.76 4.94 4.80
CA GLU A 160 -1.20 6.29 4.92
C GLU A 160 -0.31 6.66 3.72
N SER A 161 0.55 5.73 3.27
CA SER A 161 1.32 5.91 2.03
C SER A 161 0.42 6.21 0.84
N MET A 162 -0.73 5.52 0.73
CA MET A 162 -1.70 5.75 -0.35
C MET A 162 -2.31 7.14 -0.33
N LYS A 163 -2.59 7.72 0.85
CA LYS A 163 -3.05 9.10 0.97
C LYS A 163 -1.98 10.08 0.50
N GLU A 164 -0.73 9.84 0.86
CA GLU A 164 0.39 10.68 0.41
C GLU A 164 0.52 10.65 -1.11
N VAL A 165 0.48 9.45 -1.73
CA VAL A 165 0.58 9.36 -3.19
C VAL A 165 -0.64 10.01 -3.87
N ARG A 166 -1.85 9.89 -3.31
CA ARG A 166 -3.03 10.61 -3.81
C ARG A 166 -2.81 12.13 -3.81
N GLY A 167 -2.18 12.68 -2.77
CA GLY A 167 -1.82 14.09 -2.69
C GLY A 167 -0.83 14.50 -3.79
N LEU A 168 0.20 13.68 -4.02
CA LEU A 168 1.18 13.91 -5.10
C LEU A 168 0.51 13.87 -6.48
N THR A 169 -0.34 12.87 -6.73
CA THR A 169 -1.07 12.72 -8.01
C THR A 169 -2.00 13.90 -8.27
N ALA A 170 -2.66 14.44 -7.23
CA ALA A 170 -3.45 15.65 -7.35
C ALA A 170 -2.60 16.88 -7.70
N SER A 171 -1.40 17.00 -7.13
CA SER A 171 -0.44 18.07 -7.49
C SER A 171 0.03 17.93 -8.94
N ILE A 172 0.31 16.71 -9.40
CA ILE A 172 0.69 16.44 -10.80
C ILE A 172 -0.45 16.83 -11.74
N ALA A 173 -1.69 16.46 -11.42
CA ALA A 173 -2.86 16.81 -12.24
C ALA A 173 -2.99 18.34 -12.40
N LYS A 174 -2.75 19.12 -11.34
CA LYS A 174 -2.73 20.58 -11.39
C LYS A 174 -1.62 21.11 -12.32
N SER A 175 -0.40 20.59 -12.18
CA SER A 175 0.72 20.99 -13.03
C SER A 175 0.51 20.62 -14.50
N VAL A 176 -0.14 19.49 -14.78
CA VAL A 176 -0.53 19.07 -16.15
C VAL A 176 -1.51 20.07 -16.77
N ASP A 177 -2.50 20.53 -16.02
CA ASP A 177 -3.49 21.53 -16.49
C ASP A 177 -2.83 22.89 -16.79
N GLU A 178 -1.92 23.34 -15.91
CA GLU A 178 -1.11 24.54 -16.11
C GLU A 178 -0.21 24.43 -17.35
N GLN A 179 0.46 23.29 -17.53
CA GLN A 179 1.29 23.03 -18.71
C GLN A 179 0.49 22.98 -20.00
N LEU A 180 -0.68 22.34 -20.00
CA LEU A 180 -1.56 22.27 -21.16
C LEU A 180 -1.99 23.67 -21.61
N SER A 181 -2.38 24.52 -20.65
CA SER A 181 -2.73 25.92 -20.91
C SER A 181 -1.56 26.70 -21.50
N ALA A 182 -0.36 26.58 -20.92
CA ALA A 182 0.84 27.25 -21.43
C ALA A 182 1.24 26.76 -22.84
N THR A 183 1.12 25.45 -23.12
CA THR A 183 1.38 24.91 -24.47
C THR A 183 0.36 25.43 -25.49
N GLN A 184 -0.91 25.56 -25.12
CA GLN A 184 -1.93 26.16 -26.00
C GLN A 184 -1.65 27.64 -26.31
N GLU A 185 -1.19 28.41 -25.33
CA GLU A 185 -0.77 29.80 -25.55
C GLU A 185 0.42 29.89 -26.51
N ILE A 186 1.41 28.99 -26.37
CA ILE A 186 2.55 28.90 -27.30
C ILE A 186 2.08 28.58 -28.72
N SER A 187 1.20 27.59 -28.89
CA SER A 187 0.64 27.24 -30.20
C SER A 187 -0.09 28.42 -30.85
N GLN A 188 -0.85 29.20 -30.07
CA GLN A 188 -1.54 30.40 -30.58
C GLN A 188 -0.56 31.52 -30.96
N ALA A 189 0.49 31.74 -30.15
CA ALA A 189 1.53 32.72 -30.46
C ALA A 189 2.29 32.37 -31.74
N VAL A 190 2.61 31.08 -31.92
CA VAL A 190 3.25 30.54 -33.14
C VAL A 190 2.34 30.70 -34.36
N ALA A 191 1.05 30.38 -34.24
CA ALA A 191 0.08 30.54 -35.33
C ALA A 191 -0.10 32.01 -35.74
N SER A 192 0.06 32.95 -34.79
CA SER A 192 -0.02 34.39 -35.05
C SER A 192 1.26 34.97 -35.66
N ALA A 193 2.40 34.27 -35.51
CA ALA A 193 3.71 34.67 -36.02
C ALA A 193 4.06 34.03 -37.39
N SER A 194 3.26 33.06 -37.84
CA SER A 194 3.36 32.37 -39.14
C SER A 194 2.69 33.17 -40.24
#